data_AF-A0A442FVQ7-F1
#
_entry.id   AF-A0A442FVQ7-F1
#
_cell.length_a   1.000
_cell.length_b   1.000
_cell.length_c   1.000
_cell.angle_alpha   90.00
_cell.angle_beta   90.00
_cell.angle_gamma   90.00
#
_symmetry.space_group_name_H-M   'P 1'
#
loop_
_entity.id
_entity.type
_entity.pdbx_description
1 polymer ?
#
loop_
_entity_poly.entity_id
_entity_poly.type
_entity_poly.pdbx_seq_one_letter_code
_entity_poly.pdbx_strand_id
1 'polypeptide(L)'
;MFVEREASVGEPISQERRNALQSDKRILGNVVQCDGARATISAYAEDADGTVTGQWTVGKMISINLGTTRTVGLVYEIGKSDRAWSNEGQNPIEVSIELIGEVRDGAEPGAKPVFDRGITAYPHIGAIAHRIRSRDLQAVYDLAGRHSVTIGTLSQDESIDANIAIDDTLARHFAIVGTTGVGKSTAVSLLLRKSIEARPDLRVLILDPHNEFAASLPEYCVKVDSKTLDLPFWMFRLEEFAEVLFRGRETVPEEVDVLRDLIPAAKNLYRNPSSGTYVRRGSDALTADTPVPYRIADLIKQIDERMGLLESKNDRPILKSLKTRIESAAADPRYRFMFNSRLIEDTIHETIGNIFRVPNHGRPVTCFEMAGMPSEVVNSVCSVLARLAFDLALWSEGRLRLLLLCEEAHRYMPADPRLGFAPTRHALSRIAKEGRKYGCYLGVVTQRPGELDPTILSQCSTFFAMRLANEQDQAIIRSAIADSSASTLAFLSSMGQREAIAFGEGVATTMRLKFEKLAQEFIPGTAKREQVEPSVDGSDVDLAMIVERLRNVPKPQQAMAFAETVDSARQAGDPDYKKPATAAPRAQPDDDFDTRYGLKPSTFGMRS
;
A
#
# COMPACT_ATOMS: atom_id res chain seq x y z
N MET A 1 -24.46 59.18 -44.97
CA MET A 1 -22.99 59.24 -45.02
C MET A 1 -22.50 57.96 -44.35
N PHE A 2 -22.15 56.96 -45.16
CA PHE A 2 -21.68 55.65 -44.71
C PHE A 2 -20.29 55.83 -44.10
N VAL A 3 -20.06 55.27 -42.91
CA VAL A 3 -18.74 55.13 -42.31
C VAL A 3 -18.52 53.64 -42.10
N GLU A 4 -17.71 53.06 -42.97
CA GLU A 4 -17.20 51.70 -42.88
C GLU A 4 -16.43 51.55 -41.56
N ARG A 5 -16.79 50.54 -40.76
CA ARG A 5 -15.92 50.01 -39.73
C ARG A 5 -15.06 48.94 -40.38
N GLU A 6 -13.78 49.27 -40.57
CA GLU A 6 -12.74 48.30 -40.91
C GLU A 6 -12.76 47.17 -39.86
N ALA A 7 -13.13 45.97 -40.31
CA ALA A 7 -12.88 44.75 -39.58
C ALA A 7 -11.38 44.46 -39.68
N SER A 8 -10.68 44.45 -38.55
CA SER A 8 -9.30 43.97 -38.46
C SER A 8 -9.28 42.50 -38.85
N VAL A 9 -8.89 42.25 -40.10
CA VAL A 9 -8.57 40.91 -40.61
C VAL A 9 -7.42 40.38 -39.76
N GLY A 10 -7.71 39.40 -38.91
CA GLY A 10 -6.68 38.65 -38.20
C GLY A 10 -5.72 38.03 -39.21
N GLU A 11 -4.43 38.14 -38.95
CA GLU A 11 -3.39 37.61 -39.83
C GLU A 11 -3.66 36.14 -40.16
N PRO A 12 -3.66 35.76 -41.45
CA PRO A 12 -3.72 34.37 -41.85
C PRO A 12 -2.49 33.62 -41.30
N ILE A 13 -2.79 32.53 -40.60
CA ILE A 13 -1.87 31.55 -40.02
C ILE A 13 -0.75 31.20 -41.01
N SER A 14 0.50 31.09 -40.53
CA SER A 14 1.71 30.89 -41.36
C SER A 14 1.79 29.58 -42.19
N GLN A 15 0.69 28.83 -42.33
CA GLN A 15 0.59 27.63 -43.17
C GLN A 15 0.30 27.89 -44.66
N GLU A 16 0.07 29.14 -45.10
CA GLU A 16 0.06 29.46 -46.54
C GLU A 16 1.45 29.48 -47.18
N ARG A 17 2.54 29.42 -46.40
CA ARG A 17 3.87 29.04 -46.92
C ARG A 17 3.98 27.52 -47.03
N ARG A 18 3.14 26.91 -47.89
CA ARG A 18 3.37 25.53 -48.34
C ARG A 18 4.66 25.50 -49.14
N ASN A 19 5.65 24.76 -48.67
CA ASN A 19 6.70 24.28 -49.55
C ASN A 19 6.09 23.10 -50.32
N ALA A 20 5.88 23.25 -51.64
CA ALA A 20 5.21 22.25 -52.50
C ALA A 20 5.95 20.89 -52.62
N LEU A 21 7.02 20.70 -51.85
CA LEU A 21 7.89 19.53 -51.82
C LEU A 21 7.74 18.69 -50.53
N GLN A 22 6.87 19.06 -49.58
CA GLN A 22 6.62 18.25 -48.39
C GLN A 22 5.62 17.13 -48.71
N SER A 23 6.08 15.88 -48.68
CA SER A 23 5.33 14.70 -49.12
C SER A 23 4.01 14.47 -48.36
N ASP A 24 2.97 14.05 -49.08
CA ASP A 24 1.63 13.60 -48.61
C ASP A 24 1.63 12.40 -47.63
N LYS A 25 2.81 11.91 -47.21
CA LYS A 25 3.05 10.72 -46.36
C LYS A 25 2.51 10.82 -44.92
N ARG A 26 1.60 11.73 -44.60
CA ARG A 26 1.00 11.91 -43.27
C ARG A 26 -0.52 11.83 -43.24
N ILE A 27 -1.18 11.79 -44.40
CA ILE A 27 -2.62 11.58 -44.48
C ILE A 27 -2.87 10.09 -44.27
N LEU A 28 -3.57 9.74 -43.20
CA LEU A 28 -3.86 8.33 -42.91
C LEU A 28 -5.27 7.93 -43.38
N GLY A 29 -6.22 8.87 -43.42
CA GLY A 29 -7.59 8.60 -43.84
C GLY A 29 -8.53 9.79 -43.63
N ASN A 30 -9.81 9.59 -43.93
CA ASN A 30 -10.86 10.61 -43.83
C ASN A 30 -12.00 10.15 -42.93
N VAL A 31 -12.52 11.07 -42.11
CA VAL A 31 -13.71 10.81 -41.28
C VAL A 31 -14.92 10.57 -42.18
N VAL A 32 -15.61 9.45 -41.98
CA VAL A 32 -16.84 9.09 -42.71
C VAL A 32 -18.08 9.08 -41.82
N GLN A 33 -17.90 9.03 -40.51
CA GLN A 33 -18.97 9.05 -39.52
C GLN A 33 -18.48 9.70 -38.22
N CYS A 34 -19.34 10.44 -37.52
CA CYS A 34 -19.09 10.98 -36.18
C CYS A 34 -20.42 11.08 -35.41
N ASP A 35 -20.48 10.52 -34.20
CA ASP A 35 -21.70 10.48 -33.36
C ASP A 35 -21.56 11.28 -32.05
N GLY A 36 -20.51 12.08 -31.93
CA GLY A 36 -20.20 12.92 -30.78
C GLY A 36 -19.14 12.29 -29.86
N ALA A 37 -19.28 11.02 -29.49
CA ALA A 37 -18.26 10.34 -28.68
C ALA A 37 -17.25 9.58 -29.54
N ARG A 38 -17.67 9.15 -30.73
CA ARG A 38 -16.89 8.29 -31.62
C ARG A 38 -16.91 8.82 -33.04
N ALA A 39 -15.88 8.43 -33.79
CA ALA A 39 -15.82 8.65 -35.22
C ALA A 39 -15.30 7.41 -35.94
N THR A 40 -15.68 7.26 -37.20
CA THR A 40 -15.16 6.22 -38.09
C THR A 40 -14.35 6.90 -39.19
N ILE A 41 -13.14 6.40 -39.41
CA ILE A 41 -12.23 6.86 -40.44
C ILE A 41 -12.13 5.79 -41.52
N SER A 42 -12.36 6.19 -42.77
CA SER A 42 -12.04 5.37 -43.93
C SER A 42 -10.56 5.59 -44.29
N ALA A 43 -9.82 4.49 -44.38
CA ALA A 43 -8.40 4.47 -44.67
C ALA A 43 -8.04 3.24 -45.52
N TYR A 44 -6.78 3.09 -45.87
CA TYR A 44 -6.24 1.89 -46.49
C TYR A 44 -5.24 1.21 -45.55
N ALA A 45 -5.12 -0.12 -45.65
CA ALA A 45 -4.14 -0.87 -44.87
C ALA A 45 -2.69 -0.64 -45.40
N GLU A 46 -2.57 -0.34 -46.68
CA GLU A 46 -1.32 0.01 -47.35
C GLU A 46 -1.00 1.51 -47.25
N ASP A 47 0.29 1.84 -47.19
CA ASP A 47 0.78 3.21 -47.38
C ASP A 47 0.77 3.59 -48.88
N ALA A 48 1.06 4.85 -49.21
CA ALA A 48 1.13 5.36 -50.59
C ALA A 48 2.10 4.58 -51.49
N ASP A 49 3.11 3.92 -50.91
CA ASP A 49 4.10 3.08 -51.60
C ASP A 49 3.65 1.60 -51.71
N GLY A 50 2.41 1.26 -51.33
CA GLY A 50 1.82 -0.09 -51.45
C GLY A 50 2.23 -1.08 -50.36
N THR A 51 3.07 -0.66 -49.41
CA THR A 51 3.45 -1.50 -48.26
C THR A 51 2.40 -1.44 -47.17
N VAL A 52 1.93 -2.58 -46.67
CA VAL A 52 1.13 -2.65 -45.44
C VAL A 52 1.98 -2.11 -44.30
N THR A 53 1.60 -0.94 -43.78
CA THR A 53 2.30 -0.34 -42.65
C THR A 53 1.46 -0.56 -41.40
N GLY A 54 2.10 -0.90 -40.28
CA GLY A 54 1.43 -0.95 -38.96
C GLY A 54 1.02 0.44 -38.44
N GLN A 55 0.64 1.36 -39.32
CA GLN A 55 0.25 2.73 -38.99
C GLN A 55 -1.06 2.76 -38.20
N TRP A 56 -2.04 1.97 -38.64
CA TRP A 56 -3.29 1.76 -37.93
C TRP A 56 -3.17 0.56 -36.98
N THR A 57 -3.31 0.82 -35.67
CA THR A 57 -3.27 -0.24 -34.66
C THR A 57 -4.18 0.15 -33.51
N VAL A 58 -4.95 -0.82 -33.01
CA VAL A 58 -5.80 -0.65 -31.83
C VAL A 58 -4.93 -0.24 -30.63
N GLY A 59 -5.34 0.83 -29.95
CA GLY A 59 -4.65 1.44 -28.82
C GLY A 59 -3.74 2.62 -29.18
N LYS A 60 -3.57 2.95 -30.47
CA LYS A 60 -2.85 4.16 -30.88
C LYS A 60 -3.76 5.37 -30.87
N MET A 61 -3.18 6.52 -30.52
CA MET A 61 -3.83 7.81 -30.70
C MET A 61 -3.53 8.40 -32.07
N ILE A 62 -4.53 9.06 -32.62
CA ILE A 62 -4.48 9.78 -33.88
C ILE A 62 -5.02 11.20 -33.68
N SER A 63 -4.73 12.06 -34.65
CA SER A 63 -5.20 13.45 -34.65
C SER A 63 -6.05 13.71 -35.88
N ILE A 64 -7.22 14.32 -35.69
CA ILE A 64 -8.06 14.83 -36.77
C ILE A 64 -7.85 16.34 -36.85
N ASN A 65 -7.45 16.82 -38.02
CA ASN A 65 -7.19 18.23 -38.23
C ASN A 65 -8.47 18.98 -38.61
N LEU A 66 -8.87 19.95 -37.79
CA LEU A 66 -10.04 20.82 -38.03
C LEU A 66 -9.62 22.25 -38.39
N GLY A 67 -8.34 22.46 -38.74
CA GLY A 67 -7.78 23.77 -39.08
C GLY A 67 -7.21 24.48 -37.86
N THR A 68 -8.07 24.99 -36.99
CA THR A 68 -7.65 25.75 -35.78
C THR A 68 -7.35 24.85 -34.59
N THR A 69 -8.01 23.69 -34.51
CA THR A 69 -7.82 22.70 -33.44
C THR A 69 -7.55 21.32 -34.03
N ARG A 70 -6.98 20.46 -33.20
CA ARG A 70 -6.70 19.06 -33.53
C ARG A 70 -7.43 18.16 -32.55
N THR A 71 -8.47 17.48 -32.99
CA THR A 71 -9.16 16.49 -32.15
C THR A 71 -8.27 15.27 -32.00
N VAL A 72 -8.13 14.74 -30.78
CA VAL A 72 -7.39 13.51 -30.49
C VAL A 72 -8.37 12.37 -30.32
N GLY A 73 -8.11 11.26 -31.00
CA GLY A 73 -8.91 10.04 -30.91
C GLY A 73 -8.07 8.80 -30.65
N LEU A 74 -8.59 7.88 -29.85
CA LEU A 74 -8.00 6.57 -29.57
C LEU A 74 -8.62 5.52 -30.48
N VAL A 75 -7.81 4.80 -31.25
CA VAL A 75 -8.26 3.69 -32.10
C VAL A 75 -8.65 2.52 -31.21
N TYR A 76 -9.92 2.10 -31.25
CA TYR A 76 -10.41 0.96 -30.47
C TYR A 76 -10.80 -0.26 -31.31
N GLU A 77 -11.06 -0.07 -32.60
CA GLU A 77 -11.45 -1.14 -33.51
C GLU A 77 -10.96 -0.81 -34.92
N ILE A 78 -10.52 -1.84 -35.64
CA ILE A 78 -10.15 -1.75 -37.06
C ILE A 78 -10.83 -2.92 -37.76
N GLY A 79 -11.59 -2.61 -38.80
CA GLY A 79 -12.31 -3.60 -39.59
C GLY A 79 -12.12 -3.37 -41.07
N LYS A 80 -12.40 -4.41 -41.85
CA LYS A 80 -12.62 -4.30 -43.29
C LYS A 80 -14.04 -4.77 -43.60
N SER A 81 -14.82 -3.93 -44.27
CA SER A 81 -16.27 -4.12 -44.42
C SER A 81 -16.62 -5.41 -45.19
N ASP A 82 -15.78 -5.81 -46.16
CA ASP A 82 -15.96 -7.05 -46.95
C ASP A 82 -15.32 -8.31 -46.31
N ARG A 83 -14.50 -8.15 -45.25
CA ARG A 83 -13.69 -9.20 -44.61
C ARG A 83 -12.83 -10.05 -45.56
N ALA A 84 -12.60 -9.59 -46.79
CA ALA A 84 -11.75 -10.25 -47.78
C ALA A 84 -10.37 -9.58 -47.78
N TRP A 85 -9.28 -10.32 -47.99
CA TRP A 85 -7.96 -9.70 -48.14
C TRP A 85 -7.51 -9.77 -49.60
N SER A 86 -7.12 -8.64 -50.17
CA SER A 86 -6.55 -8.56 -51.51
C SER A 86 -5.03 -8.47 -51.43
N ASN A 87 -4.31 -9.37 -52.10
CA ASN A 87 -2.84 -9.31 -52.20
C ASN A 87 -2.36 -8.42 -53.37
N GLU A 88 -3.24 -8.12 -54.31
CA GLU A 88 -2.90 -7.45 -55.59
C GLU A 88 -3.55 -6.06 -55.71
N GLY A 89 -4.20 -5.57 -54.66
CA GLY A 89 -4.88 -4.27 -54.65
C GLY A 89 -4.95 -3.66 -53.25
N GLN A 90 -5.48 -2.44 -53.16
CA GLN A 90 -5.63 -1.75 -51.88
C GLN A 90 -6.73 -2.39 -51.04
N ASN A 91 -6.47 -2.49 -49.74
CA ASN A 91 -7.42 -2.99 -48.76
C ASN A 91 -8.04 -1.81 -48.00
N PRO A 92 -9.24 -1.34 -48.39
CA PRO A 92 -9.94 -0.31 -47.63
C PRO A 92 -10.30 -0.85 -46.25
N ILE A 93 -10.08 -0.04 -45.22
CA ILE A 93 -10.38 -0.34 -43.83
C ILE A 93 -11.22 0.77 -43.21
N GLU A 94 -12.01 0.39 -42.22
CA GLU A 94 -12.74 1.27 -41.33
C GLU A 94 -12.04 1.25 -39.97
N VAL A 95 -11.65 2.43 -39.50
CA VAL A 95 -10.98 2.62 -38.22
C VAL A 95 -11.92 3.37 -37.29
N SER A 96 -12.40 2.68 -36.26
CA SER A 96 -13.26 3.27 -35.25
C SER A 96 -12.42 3.86 -34.13
N ILE A 97 -12.69 5.13 -33.80
CA ILE A 97 -11.99 5.88 -32.77
C ILE A 97 -12.95 6.41 -31.71
N GLU A 98 -12.48 6.47 -30.47
CA GLU A 98 -13.12 7.18 -29.37
C GLU A 98 -12.45 8.54 -29.23
N LEU A 99 -13.23 9.62 -29.24
CA LEU A 99 -12.70 10.98 -29.13
C LEU A 99 -12.33 11.27 -27.67
N ILE A 100 -11.09 11.71 -27.44
CA ILE A 100 -10.53 11.90 -26.09
C ILE A 100 -10.51 13.39 -25.69
N GLY A 101 -10.38 14.29 -26.68
CA GLY A 101 -10.31 15.72 -26.46
C GLY A 101 -9.74 16.46 -27.66
N GLU A 102 -9.27 17.69 -27.44
CA GLU A 102 -8.64 18.51 -28.48
C GLU A 102 -7.33 19.12 -28.03
N VAL A 103 -6.43 19.34 -28.99
CA VAL A 103 -5.15 19.99 -28.81
C VAL A 103 -5.13 21.31 -29.56
N ARG A 104 -4.74 22.38 -28.86
CA ARG A 104 -4.61 23.74 -29.39
C ARG A 104 -3.15 24.15 -29.33
N ASP A 105 -2.66 24.82 -30.40
CA ASP A 105 -1.34 25.45 -30.32
C ASP A 105 -1.42 26.64 -29.35
N GLY A 106 -0.34 26.91 -28.62
CA GLY A 106 -0.30 28.03 -27.68
C GLY A 106 -0.36 29.38 -28.40
N ALA A 107 -0.71 30.45 -27.64
CA ALA A 107 -0.90 31.79 -28.18
C ALA A 107 0.35 32.39 -28.84
N GLU A 108 1.54 31.94 -28.44
CA GLU A 108 2.81 32.40 -28.99
C GLU A 108 3.48 31.33 -29.87
N PRO A 109 4.15 31.72 -30.97
CA PRO A 109 4.92 30.78 -31.80
C PRO A 109 6.00 30.05 -30.98
N GLY A 110 5.86 28.73 -30.86
CA GLY A 110 6.79 27.88 -30.10
C GLY A 110 6.33 27.54 -28.67
N ALA A 111 5.21 28.09 -28.21
CA ALA A 111 4.59 27.67 -26.96
C ALA A 111 4.17 26.19 -26.99
N LYS A 112 4.17 25.55 -25.82
CA LYS A 112 3.72 24.17 -25.70
C LYS A 112 2.24 24.07 -26.09
N PRO A 113 1.85 23.04 -26.85
CA PRO A 113 0.43 22.80 -27.14
C PRO A 113 -0.31 22.49 -25.83
N VAL A 114 -1.57 22.90 -25.76
CA VAL A 114 -2.45 22.67 -24.62
C VAL A 114 -3.50 21.65 -25.03
N PHE A 115 -3.75 20.67 -24.16
CA PHE A 115 -4.80 19.68 -24.32
C PHE A 115 -5.99 20.00 -23.44
N ASP A 116 -7.18 19.95 -24.03
CA ASP A 116 -8.46 20.06 -23.34
C ASP A 116 -9.24 18.77 -23.55
N ARG A 117 -9.78 18.20 -22.46
CA ARG A 117 -10.65 17.01 -22.57
C ARG A 117 -11.96 17.31 -23.29
N GLY A 118 -12.43 18.56 -23.22
CA GLY A 118 -13.63 19.00 -23.93
C GLY A 118 -13.34 19.24 -25.40
N ILE A 119 -14.25 18.77 -26.27
CA ILE A 119 -14.17 18.99 -27.71
C ILE A 119 -15.07 20.18 -28.05
N THR A 120 -14.49 21.25 -28.61
CA THR A 120 -15.24 22.46 -28.98
C THR A 120 -15.81 22.37 -30.38
N ALA A 121 -15.07 21.72 -31.29
CA ALA A 121 -15.49 21.45 -32.66
C ALA A 121 -15.39 19.95 -32.96
N TYR A 122 -16.51 19.34 -33.34
CA TYR A 122 -16.54 17.93 -33.71
C TYR A 122 -16.05 17.70 -35.14
N PRO A 123 -15.39 16.57 -35.42
CA PRO A 123 -14.99 16.20 -36.77
C PRO A 123 -16.17 16.16 -37.75
N HIS A 124 -16.05 16.89 -38.86
CA HIS A 124 -17.00 16.80 -39.97
C HIS A 124 -16.62 15.65 -40.91
N ILE A 125 -17.60 15.14 -41.65
CA ILE A 125 -17.36 14.14 -42.70
C ILE A 125 -16.38 14.72 -43.73
N GLY A 126 -15.33 13.97 -44.04
CA GLY A 126 -14.23 14.37 -44.90
C GLY A 126 -13.01 14.92 -44.15
N ALA A 127 -13.13 15.24 -42.86
CA ALA A 127 -11.99 15.72 -42.06
C ALA A 127 -10.83 14.73 -42.09
N ILE A 128 -9.60 15.26 -42.15
CA ILE A 128 -8.41 14.46 -42.40
C ILE A 128 -7.82 13.95 -41.08
N ALA A 129 -7.63 12.64 -41.00
CA ALA A 129 -6.95 11.98 -39.89
C ALA A 129 -5.46 11.77 -40.21
N HIS A 130 -4.63 12.04 -39.21
CA HIS A 130 -3.18 11.98 -39.28
C HIS A 130 -2.60 11.27 -38.07
N ARG A 131 -1.35 10.83 -38.19
CA ARG A 131 -0.56 10.39 -37.03
C ARG A 131 -0.41 11.56 -36.05
N ILE A 132 -0.68 11.31 -34.77
CA ILE A 132 -0.47 12.30 -33.72
C ILE A 132 1.01 12.71 -33.65
N ARG A 133 1.26 14.01 -33.48
CA ARG A 133 2.63 14.53 -33.31
C ARG A 133 3.11 14.24 -31.89
N SER A 134 4.38 13.92 -31.69
CA SER A 134 4.92 13.66 -30.34
C SER A 134 4.66 14.80 -29.35
N ARG A 135 4.74 16.06 -29.80
CA ARG A 135 4.42 17.24 -28.97
C ARG A 135 2.94 17.30 -28.55
N ASP A 136 2.03 16.86 -29.42
CA ASP A 136 0.59 16.88 -29.14
C ASP A 136 0.24 15.72 -28.19
N LEU A 137 0.88 14.57 -28.40
CA LEU A 137 0.77 13.40 -27.52
C LEU A 137 1.31 13.69 -26.11
N GLN A 138 2.43 14.43 -26.00
CA GLN A 138 2.94 14.89 -24.71
C GLN A 138 1.95 15.84 -24.00
N ALA A 139 1.25 16.72 -24.74
CA ALA A 139 0.24 17.59 -24.15
C ALA A 139 -0.97 16.82 -23.57
N VAL A 140 -1.38 15.72 -24.21
CA VAL A 140 -2.48 14.85 -23.70
C VAL A 140 -2.15 14.28 -22.31
N TYR A 141 -0.88 14.06 -22.03
CA TYR A 141 -0.38 13.50 -20.77
C TYR A 141 0.27 14.54 -19.86
N ASP A 142 0.17 15.83 -20.19
CA ASP A 142 0.69 16.90 -19.35
C ASP A 142 -0.13 17.01 -18.07
N LEU A 143 0.56 17.02 -16.93
CA LEU A 143 -0.05 17.14 -15.61
C LEU A 143 -0.37 18.59 -15.23
N ALA A 144 -0.16 19.56 -16.15
CA ALA A 144 -0.50 20.97 -15.98
C ALA A 144 0.15 21.61 -14.75
N GLY A 145 1.44 21.32 -14.55
CA GLY A 145 2.24 21.88 -13.45
C GLY A 145 2.08 21.18 -12.09
N ARG A 146 1.27 20.12 -12.01
CA ARG A 146 1.21 19.27 -10.81
C ARG A 146 2.53 18.54 -10.59
N HIS A 147 2.84 18.23 -9.33
CA HIS A 147 4.06 17.54 -8.93
C HIS A 147 4.12 16.14 -9.55
N SER A 148 4.94 16.00 -10.59
CA SER A 148 4.98 14.83 -11.46
C SER A 148 6.11 13.87 -11.09
N VAL A 149 5.81 12.57 -11.15
CA VAL A 149 6.79 11.50 -10.96
C VAL A 149 6.67 10.50 -12.09
N THR A 150 7.80 10.14 -12.70
CA THR A 150 7.86 9.13 -13.77
C THR A 150 7.86 7.72 -13.18
N ILE A 151 6.95 6.88 -13.65
CA ILE A 151 6.75 5.50 -13.18
C ILE A 151 6.97 4.45 -14.27
N GLY A 152 7.30 4.88 -15.49
CA GLY A 152 7.46 4.01 -16.64
C GLY A 152 7.33 4.79 -17.94
N THR A 153 6.94 4.09 -19.00
CA THR A 153 6.71 4.68 -20.33
C THR A 153 5.34 4.30 -20.87
N LEU A 154 4.84 5.05 -21.83
CA LEU A 154 3.57 4.74 -22.48
C LEU A 154 3.70 3.49 -23.36
N SER A 155 2.74 2.57 -23.26
CA SER A 155 2.79 1.32 -24.03
C SER A 155 2.64 1.54 -25.54
N GLN A 156 1.98 2.61 -25.96
CA GLN A 156 1.81 2.98 -27.37
C GLN A 156 3.01 3.72 -27.97
N ASP A 157 3.85 4.34 -27.13
CA ASP A 157 5.05 5.07 -27.54
C ASP A 157 6.05 5.10 -26.36
N GLU A 158 6.99 4.15 -26.38
CA GLU A 158 7.98 4.01 -25.30
C GLU A 158 8.95 5.21 -25.20
N SER A 159 8.92 6.16 -26.15
CA SER A 159 9.70 7.40 -26.07
C SER A 159 9.09 8.46 -25.15
N ILE A 160 7.88 8.23 -24.64
CA ILE A 160 7.16 9.15 -23.77
C ILE A 160 7.04 8.57 -22.37
N ASP A 161 7.46 9.37 -21.40
CA ASP A 161 7.38 9.04 -19.98
C ASP A 161 5.93 8.98 -19.49
N ALA A 162 5.62 7.93 -18.73
CA ALA A 162 4.37 7.80 -18.01
C ALA A 162 4.50 8.49 -16.65
N ASN A 163 3.89 9.66 -16.52
CA ASN A 163 3.98 10.50 -15.33
C ASN A 163 2.67 10.47 -14.53
N ILE A 164 2.80 10.42 -13.20
CA ILE A 164 1.67 10.56 -12.27
C ILE A 164 1.81 11.82 -11.42
N ALA A 165 0.69 12.45 -11.08
CA ALA A 165 0.64 13.47 -10.05
C ALA A 165 0.72 12.77 -8.68
N ILE A 166 1.90 12.78 -8.07
CA ILE A 166 2.19 11.97 -6.88
C ILE A 166 1.35 12.41 -5.68
N ASP A 167 1.15 13.72 -5.53
CA ASP A 167 0.37 14.29 -4.44
C ASP A 167 -1.11 13.91 -4.54
N ASP A 168 -1.69 13.93 -5.75
CA ASP A 168 -3.08 13.51 -5.99
C ASP A 168 -3.26 12.01 -5.82
N THR A 169 -2.29 11.22 -6.30
CA THR A 169 -2.30 9.75 -6.19
C THR A 169 -2.29 9.31 -4.72
N LEU A 170 -1.48 9.95 -3.88
CA LEU A 170 -1.43 9.66 -2.45
C LEU A 170 -2.63 10.24 -1.71
N ALA A 171 -2.91 11.54 -1.89
CA ALA A 171 -3.89 12.26 -1.08
C ALA A 171 -5.33 11.76 -1.26
N ARG A 172 -5.64 11.15 -2.40
CA ARG A 172 -6.99 10.67 -2.74
C ARG A 172 -7.11 9.17 -2.82
N HIS A 173 -6.18 8.47 -2.19
CA HIS A 173 -6.09 7.01 -2.16
C HIS A 173 -5.86 6.41 -3.56
N PHE A 174 -5.19 5.27 -3.60
CA PHE A 174 -4.96 4.58 -4.86
C PHE A 174 -5.18 3.09 -4.71
N ALA A 175 -5.50 2.46 -5.83
CA ALA A 175 -5.65 1.02 -5.92
C ALA A 175 -4.76 0.42 -7.02
N ILE A 176 -4.14 -0.71 -6.74
CA ILE A 176 -3.41 -1.53 -7.71
C ILE A 176 -4.09 -2.88 -7.79
N VAL A 177 -4.63 -3.19 -8.96
CA VAL A 177 -5.41 -4.40 -9.20
C VAL A 177 -4.82 -5.22 -10.32
N GLY A 178 -4.89 -6.55 -10.21
CA GLY A 178 -4.36 -7.43 -11.25
C GLY A 178 -4.22 -8.88 -10.80
N THR A 179 -4.20 -9.81 -11.75
CA THR A 179 -4.01 -11.24 -11.47
C THR A 179 -2.63 -11.57 -10.90
N THR A 180 -2.43 -12.78 -10.38
CA THR A 180 -1.13 -13.23 -9.87
C THR A 180 -0.07 -13.24 -10.99
N GLY A 181 1.16 -12.84 -10.66
CA GLY A 181 2.30 -12.90 -11.59
C GLY A 181 2.38 -11.78 -12.65
N VAL A 182 1.47 -10.81 -12.65
CA VAL A 182 1.49 -9.68 -13.61
C VAL A 182 2.48 -8.57 -13.24
N GLY A 183 3.01 -8.60 -12.01
CA GLY A 183 3.97 -7.61 -11.49
C GLY A 183 3.39 -6.61 -10.47
N LYS A 184 2.27 -6.93 -9.80
CA LYS A 184 1.66 -6.04 -8.77
C LYS A 184 2.64 -5.62 -7.68
N SER A 185 3.26 -6.57 -6.98
CA SER A 185 4.19 -6.27 -5.88
C SER A 185 5.39 -5.45 -6.36
N THR A 186 5.88 -5.73 -7.59
CA THR A 186 6.93 -4.94 -8.24
C THR A 186 6.48 -3.50 -8.52
N ALA A 187 5.26 -3.32 -9.05
CA ALA A 187 4.68 -1.99 -9.29
C ALA A 187 4.49 -1.22 -7.97
N VAL A 188 4.01 -1.89 -6.92
CA VAL A 188 3.91 -1.33 -5.56
C VAL A 188 5.28 -0.85 -5.08
N SER A 189 6.33 -1.69 -5.17
CA SER A 189 7.67 -1.32 -4.71
C SER A 189 8.23 -0.13 -5.48
N LEU A 190 8.05 -0.11 -6.80
CA LEU A 190 8.43 1.03 -7.64
C LEU A 190 7.70 2.31 -7.21
N LEU A 191 6.38 2.25 -7.06
CA LEU A 191 5.57 3.39 -6.65
C LEU A 191 5.95 3.88 -5.25
N LEU A 192 6.19 2.98 -4.29
CA LEU A 192 6.63 3.35 -2.94
C LEU A 192 7.98 4.07 -2.97
N ARG A 193 8.97 3.53 -3.70
CA ARG A 193 10.28 4.17 -3.84
C ARG A 193 10.16 5.58 -4.42
N LYS A 194 9.45 5.72 -5.53
CA LYS A 194 9.23 7.01 -6.18
C LYS A 194 8.43 7.98 -5.28
N SER A 195 7.46 7.47 -4.51
CA SER A 195 6.69 8.25 -3.54
C SER A 195 7.57 8.78 -2.41
N ILE A 196 8.44 7.94 -1.84
CA ILE A 196 9.33 8.32 -0.75
C ILE A 196 10.38 9.34 -1.22
N GLU A 197 10.95 9.13 -2.40
CA GLU A 197 11.89 10.06 -3.03
C GLU A 197 11.25 11.43 -3.29
N ALA A 198 10.02 11.45 -3.80
CA ALA A 198 9.28 12.68 -4.05
C ALA A 198 8.72 13.34 -2.77
N ARG A 199 8.44 12.55 -1.73
CA ARG A 199 7.81 13.00 -0.47
C ARG A 199 8.57 12.45 0.75
N PRO A 200 9.69 13.07 1.16
CA PRO A 200 10.45 12.66 2.35
C PRO A 200 9.67 12.78 3.67
N ASP A 201 8.60 13.57 3.68
CA ASP A 201 7.66 13.73 4.79
C ASP A 201 6.70 12.52 4.95
N LEU A 202 6.59 11.66 3.93
CA LEU A 202 5.73 10.50 3.94
C LEU A 202 6.22 9.44 4.95
N ARG A 203 5.29 8.85 5.68
CA ARG A 203 5.47 7.61 6.45
C ARG A 203 4.63 6.53 5.81
N VAL A 204 5.16 5.32 5.76
CA VAL A 204 4.45 4.20 5.15
C VAL A 204 4.37 3.05 6.15
N LEU A 205 3.16 2.54 6.36
CA LEU A 205 2.92 1.28 7.03
C LEU A 205 2.39 0.28 6.01
N ILE A 206 3.13 -0.80 5.79
CA ILE A 206 2.73 -1.89 4.88
C ILE A 206 2.19 -3.04 5.73
N LEU A 207 0.98 -3.49 5.42
CA LEU A 207 0.44 -4.75 5.90
C LEU A 207 0.82 -5.82 4.87
N ASP A 208 1.85 -6.62 5.20
CA ASP A 208 2.48 -7.61 4.31
C ASP A 208 2.17 -9.06 4.75
N PRO A 209 1.06 -9.67 4.28
CA PRO A 209 0.69 -11.06 4.57
C PRO A 209 1.65 -12.08 3.95
N HIS A 210 2.41 -11.68 2.93
CA HIS A 210 3.29 -12.56 2.19
C HIS A 210 4.76 -12.36 2.51
N ASN A 211 5.14 -11.43 3.39
CA ASN A 211 6.50 -11.04 3.77
C ASN A 211 7.41 -10.86 2.53
N GLU A 212 6.96 -10.06 1.55
CA GLU A 212 7.69 -9.82 0.30
C GLU A 212 8.35 -8.44 0.20
N PHE A 213 7.85 -7.43 0.93
CA PHE A 213 8.21 -6.02 0.70
C PHE A 213 9.42 -5.53 1.51
N ALA A 214 9.68 -6.10 2.68
CA ALA A 214 10.79 -5.63 3.52
C ALA A 214 12.14 -5.76 2.80
N ALA A 215 12.33 -6.86 2.05
CA ALA A 215 13.54 -7.12 1.29
C ALA A 215 13.68 -6.24 0.04
N SER A 216 12.58 -5.75 -0.53
CA SER A 216 12.62 -4.88 -1.73
C SER A 216 12.90 -3.41 -1.42
N LEU A 217 12.91 -3.02 -0.14
CA LEU A 217 13.10 -1.64 0.33
C LEU A 217 14.19 -1.55 1.42
N PRO A 218 15.38 -2.13 1.25
CA PRO A 218 16.35 -2.28 2.33
C PRO A 218 16.84 -0.95 2.93
N GLU A 219 16.91 0.10 2.11
CA GLU A 219 17.30 1.44 2.53
C GLU A 219 16.20 2.18 3.32
N TYR A 220 14.92 1.87 3.08
CA TYR A 220 13.79 2.63 3.61
C TYR A 220 13.03 1.91 4.73
N CYS A 221 13.13 0.58 4.79
CA CYS A 221 12.23 -0.26 5.55
C CYS A 221 12.80 -0.74 6.89
N VAL A 222 11.93 -0.73 7.90
CA VAL A 222 12.09 -1.48 9.14
C VAL A 222 11.06 -2.60 9.16
N LYS A 223 11.54 -3.84 9.26
CA LYS A 223 10.71 -5.02 9.39
C LYS A 223 10.18 -5.14 10.83
N VAL A 224 8.89 -5.43 10.95
CA VAL A 224 8.24 -5.74 12.23
C VAL A 224 7.48 -7.06 12.08
N ASP A 225 7.82 -8.05 12.90
CA ASP A 225 7.16 -9.37 12.95
C ASP A 225 6.63 -9.68 14.35
N SER A 226 6.06 -10.86 14.57
CA SER A 226 5.53 -11.28 15.89
C SER A 226 6.57 -11.37 17.02
N LYS A 227 7.88 -11.31 16.72
CA LYS A 227 8.97 -11.33 17.70
C LYS A 227 9.47 -9.94 18.03
N THR A 228 9.47 -9.03 17.06
CA THR A 228 9.97 -7.65 17.21
C THR A 228 8.87 -6.62 17.45
N LEU A 229 7.61 -6.96 17.11
CA LEU A 229 6.46 -6.12 17.42
C LEU A 229 6.37 -5.99 18.94
N ASP A 230 6.26 -4.76 19.41
CA ASP A 230 5.79 -4.45 20.75
C ASP A 230 4.45 -3.76 20.59
N LEU A 231 3.36 -4.46 20.90
CA LEU A 231 2.01 -3.90 20.82
C LEU A 231 1.23 -4.40 22.03
N PRO A 232 1.37 -3.73 23.18
CA PRO A 232 0.76 -4.18 24.42
C PRO A 232 -0.76 -4.30 24.35
N PHE A 233 -1.32 -5.33 25.00
CA PHE A 233 -2.77 -5.60 24.97
C PHE A 233 -3.63 -4.41 25.44
N TRP A 234 -3.11 -3.53 26.28
CA TRP A 234 -3.85 -2.37 26.79
C TRP A 234 -4.05 -1.26 25.75
N MET A 235 -3.38 -1.34 24.59
CA MET A 235 -3.63 -0.48 23.43
C MET A 235 -4.80 -0.96 22.57
N PHE A 236 -5.29 -2.19 22.79
CA PHE A 236 -6.41 -2.79 22.08
C PHE A 236 -7.73 -2.27 22.68
N ARG A 237 -8.70 -2.01 21.81
CA ARG A 237 -10.09 -1.83 22.20
C ARG A 237 -10.69 -3.17 22.64
N LEU A 238 -11.81 -3.10 23.35
CA LEU A 238 -12.51 -4.28 23.89
C LEU A 238 -12.81 -5.31 22.79
N GLU A 239 -13.32 -4.87 21.64
CA GLU A 239 -13.63 -5.77 20.50
C GLU A 239 -12.35 -6.40 19.91
N GLU A 240 -11.28 -5.61 19.76
CA GLU A 240 -9.98 -6.06 19.24
C GLU A 240 -9.34 -7.08 20.20
N PHE A 241 -9.44 -6.85 21.51
CA PHE A 241 -8.94 -7.75 22.55
C PHE A 241 -9.79 -9.02 22.67
N ALA A 242 -11.12 -8.89 22.57
CA ALA A 242 -12.03 -10.04 22.57
C ALA A 242 -11.73 -10.98 21.40
N GLU A 243 -11.52 -10.46 20.18
CA GLU A 243 -11.15 -11.28 19.02
C GLU A 243 -9.92 -12.18 19.28
N VAL A 244 -8.92 -11.64 19.98
CA VAL A 244 -7.72 -12.41 20.39
C VAL A 244 -8.08 -13.47 21.44
N LEU A 245 -8.84 -13.11 22.47
CA LEU A 245 -9.24 -14.04 23.54
C LEU A 245 -10.11 -15.20 23.01
N PHE A 246 -11.06 -14.89 22.13
CA PHE A 246 -11.99 -15.86 21.55
C PHE A 246 -11.40 -16.62 20.37
N ARG A 247 -10.22 -16.23 19.89
CA ARG A 247 -9.48 -16.85 18.79
C ARG A 247 -10.30 -16.89 17.50
N GLY A 248 -10.95 -15.77 17.18
CA GLY A 248 -11.84 -15.62 16.01
C GLY A 248 -13.15 -16.42 16.07
N ARG A 249 -13.51 -16.97 17.24
CA ARG A 249 -14.82 -17.59 17.46
C ARG A 249 -15.84 -16.53 17.89
N GLU A 250 -17.12 -16.87 17.74
CA GLU A 250 -18.21 -16.03 18.24
C GLU A 250 -18.02 -15.73 19.73
N THR A 251 -18.10 -14.45 20.07
CA THR A 251 -17.94 -13.97 21.44
C THR A 251 -19.18 -14.27 22.26
N VAL A 252 -18.99 -14.63 23.53
CA VAL A 252 -20.10 -14.77 24.49
C VAL A 252 -20.42 -13.40 25.06
N PRO A 253 -21.63 -12.83 24.83
CA PRO A 253 -21.96 -11.46 25.24
C PRO A 253 -21.71 -11.19 26.72
N GLU A 254 -22.04 -12.16 27.59
CA GLU A 254 -21.87 -12.06 29.03
C GLU A 254 -20.38 -12.01 29.43
N GLU A 255 -19.51 -12.76 28.74
CA GLU A 255 -18.05 -12.68 28.97
C GLU A 255 -17.51 -11.30 28.54
N VAL A 256 -18.03 -10.73 27.45
CA VAL A 256 -17.64 -9.40 26.96
C VAL A 256 -18.13 -8.29 27.90
N ASP A 257 -19.34 -8.38 28.44
CA ASP A 257 -19.86 -7.43 29.42
C ASP A 257 -19.05 -7.47 30.72
N VAL A 258 -18.64 -8.66 31.17
CA VAL A 258 -17.70 -8.79 32.29
C VAL A 258 -16.37 -8.09 32.00
N LEU A 259 -15.79 -8.27 30.81
CA LEU A 259 -14.57 -7.55 30.42
C LEU A 259 -14.78 -6.03 30.41
N ARG A 260 -15.92 -5.56 29.90
CA ARG A 260 -16.28 -4.14 29.85
C ARG A 260 -16.32 -3.51 31.23
N ASP A 261 -16.81 -4.24 32.23
CA ASP A 261 -16.87 -3.80 33.63
C ASP A 261 -15.50 -3.85 34.32
N LEU A 262 -14.74 -4.93 34.13
CA LEU A 262 -13.56 -5.23 34.95
C LEU A 262 -12.26 -4.62 34.41
N ILE A 263 -12.15 -4.36 33.10
CA ILE A 263 -10.96 -3.70 32.53
C ILE A 263 -10.77 -2.29 33.11
N PRO A 264 -11.79 -1.41 33.20
CA PRO A 264 -11.68 -0.13 33.90
C PRO A 264 -11.19 -0.25 35.34
N ALA A 265 -11.67 -1.25 36.09
CA ALA A 265 -11.23 -1.49 37.46
C ALA A 265 -9.75 -1.89 37.53
N ALA A 266 -9.30 -2.77 36.64
CA ALA A 266 -7.89 -3.14 36.52
C ALA A 266 -6.99 -1.94 36.18
N LYS A 267 -7.43 -1.06 35.27
CA LYS A 267 -6.71 0.20 34.94
C LYS A 267 -6.61 1.15 36.12
N ASN A 268 -7.68 1.28 36.90
CA ASN A 268 -7.68 2.10 38.11
C ASN A 268 -6.72 1.57 39.18
N LEU A 269 -6.68 0.24 39.38
CA LEU A 269 -5.74 -0.39 40.31
C LEU A 269 -4.29 -0.14 39.91
N TYR A 270 -4.00 -0.24 38.61
CA TYR A 270 -2.66 0.02 38.09
C TYR A 270 -2.23 1.49 38.30
N ARG A 271 -3.12 2.45 38.00
CA ARG A 271 -2.83 3.88 38.19
C ARG A 271 -2.72 4.30 39.65
N ASN A 272 -3.54 3.70 40.52
CA ASN A 272 -3.62 4.06 41.94
C ASN A 272 -3.45 2.82 42.84
N PRO A 273 -2.24 2.27 42.98
CA PRO A 273 -2.00 1.06 43.78
C PRO A 273 -2.35 1.25 45.28
N SER A 274 -2.28 2.49 45.75
CA SER A 274 -2.46 2.88 47.17
C SER A 274 -3.90 3.30 47.50
N SER A 275 -4.74 3.54 46.50
CA SER A 275 -6.15 3.88 46.71
C SER A 275 -6.90 2.57 46.88
N GLY A 276 -7.23 2.22 48.12
CA GLY A 276 -8.13 1.11 48.42
C GLY A 276 -9.45 1.22 47.66
N THR A 277 -10.24 0.14 47.71
CA THR A 277 -11.49 -0.20 46.99
C THR A 277 -12.60 0.87 46.91
N TYR A 278 -12.39 2.07 47.45
CA TYR A 278 -13.29 3.21 47.36
C TYR A 278 -12.96 4.06 46.12
N VAL A 279 -13.68 3.77 45.05
CA VAL A 279 -13.77 4.63 43.86
C VAL A 279 -14.25 6.03 44.28
N ARG A 280 -13.36 7.03 44.25
CA ARG A 280 -13.80 8.43 44.18
C ARG A 280 -14.51 8.60 42.83
N ARG A 281 -15.85 8.64 42.86
CA ARG A 281 -16.69 9.08 41.74
C ARG A 281 -16.37 10.54 41.43
N GLY A 282 -15.31 10.81 40.67
CA GLY A 282 -14.89 12.18 40.40
C GLY A 282 -13.64 12.40 39.53
N SER A 283 -12.96 11.37 39.03
CA SER A 283 -11.89 11.53 38.04
C SER A 283 -12.30 10.80 36.75
N ASP A 284 -12.14 11.44 35.59
CA ASP A 284 -12.43 10.95 34.23
C ASP A 284 -12.71 9.45 34.14
N ALA A 285 -13.96 9.08 33.83
CA ALA A 285 -14.41 7.70 33.82
C ALA A 285 -13.61 6.88 32.79
N LEU A 286 -12.61 6.13 33.27
CA LEU A 286 -11.86 5.19 32.45
C LEU A 286 -12.81 4.16 31.86
N THR A 287 -12.66 3.89 30.57
CA THR A 287 -13.40 2.85 29.86
C THR A 287 -12.49 1.68 29.50
N ALA A 288 -13.09 0.57 29.05
CA ALA A 288 -12.35 -0.57 28.51
C ALA A 288 -11.46 -0.17 27.32
N ASP A 289 -11.84 0.86 26.56
CA ASP A 289 -11.13 1.31 25.35
C ASP A 289 -10.12 2.45 25.60
N THR A 290 -10.04 2.99 26.82
CA THR A 290 -9.06 4.05 27.14
C THR A 290 -7.65 3.45 27.11
N PRO A 291 -6.69 3.94 26.30
CA PRO A 291 -5.38 3.30 26.11
C PRO A 291 -4.43 3.58 27.29
N VAL A 292 -4.76 3.04 28.46
CA VAL A 292 -4.02 3.18 29.71
C VAL A 292 -3.48 1.80 30.11
N PRO A 293 -2.19 1.71 30.49
CA PRO A 293 -1.61 0.45 30.92
C PRO A 293 -2.34 -0.16 32.13
N TYR A 294 -2.44 -1.49 32.14
CA TYR A 294 -2.89 -2.28 33.27
C TYR A 294 -2.27 -3.68 33.18
N ARG A 295 -2.28 -4.46 34.26
CA ARG A 295 -1.73 -5.82 34.25
C ARG A 295 -2.81 -6.86 34.06
N ILE A 296 -2.51 -7.93 33.32
CA ILE A 296 -3.40 -9.10 33.24
C ILE A 296 -3.63 -9.71 34.64
N ALA A 297 -2.62 -9.68 35.51
CA ALA A 297 -2.75 -10.09 36.90
C ALA A 297 -3.82 -9.28 37.66
N ASP A 298 -3.91 -7.97 37.42
CA ASP A 298 -4.92 -7.11 38.05
C ASP A 298 -6.32 -7.45 37.52
N LEU A 299 -6.45 -7.71 36.21
CA LEU A 299 -7.71 -8.16 35.62
C LEU A 299 -8.16 -9.52 36.17
N ILE A 300 -7.24 -10.49 36.28
CA ILE A 300 -7.53 -11.81 36.86
C ILE A 300 -7.94 -11.66 38.34
N LYS A 301 -7.27 -10.79 39.10
CA LYS A 301 -7.63 -10.50 40.48
C LYS A 301 -9.06 -9.94 40.58
N GLN A 302 -9.45 -9.03 39.69
CA GLN A 302 -10.82 -8.51 39.64
C GLN A 302 -11.85 -9.59 39.29
N ILE A 303 -11.51 -10.54 38.42
CA ILE A 303 -12.37 -11.70 38.12
C ILE A 303 -12.52 -12.59 39.35
N ASP A 304 -11.43 -12.88 40.07
CA ASP A 304 -11.43 -13.69 41.29
C ASP A 304 -12.24 -13.05 42.42
N GLU A 305 -12.11 -11.73 42.61
CA GLU A 305 -12.91 -10.96 43.57
C GLU A 305 -14.41 -11.04 43.23
N ARG A 306 -14.78 -10.84 41.95
CA ARG A 306 -16.18 -10.96 41.50
C ARG A 306 -16.74 -12.37 41.67
N MET A 307 -15.93 -13.42 41.50
CA MET A 307 -16.33 -14.80 41.78
C MET A 307 -16.53 -15.08 43.28
N GLY A 308 -15.82 -14.37 44.15
CA GLY A 308 -15.90 -14.51 45.60
C GLY A 308 -17.12 -13.81 46.22
N LEU A 309 -17.68 -12.79 45.55
CA LEU A 309 -18.92 -12.14 45.94
C LEU A 309 -20.09 -13.11 45.73
N LEU A 310 -20.67 -13.59 46.83
CA LEU A 310 -21.70 -14.64 46.88
C LEU A 310 -23.06 -14.26 46.25
N GLU A 311 -23.18 -13.08 45.64
CA GLU A 311 -24.45 -12.50 45.21
C GLU A 311 -24.98 -13.04 43.87
N SER A 312 -24.15 -13.66 43.02
CA SER A 312 -24.59 -14.25 41.75
C SER A 312 -23.97 -15.62 41.48
N LYS A 313 -24.67 -16.70 41.91
CA LYS A 313 -24.26 -18.08 41.62
C LYS A 313 -24.23 -18.40 40.11
N ASN A 314 -24.98 -17.65 39.31
CA ASN A 314 -25.11 -17.89 37.86
C ASN A 314 -23.88 -17.39 37.07
N ASP A 315 -23.12 -16.43 37.59
CA ASP A 315 -22.00 -15.82 36.85
C ASP A 315 -20.68 -16.61 36.99
N ARG A 316 -20.61 -17.51 37.97
CA ARG A 316 -19.38 -18.24 38.30
C ARG A 316 -18.83 -19.10 37.15
N PRO A 317 -19.63 -19.85 36.37
CA PRO A 317 -19.15 -20.57 35.19
C PRO A 317 -18.57 -19.64 34.11
N ILE A 318 -19.23 -18.49 33.88
CA ILE A 318 -18.84 -17.47 32.89
C ILE A 318 -17.48 -16.88 33.28
N LEU A 319 -17.34 -16.43 34.52
CA LEU A 319 -16.09 -15.88 35.07
C LEU A 319 -14.93 -16.88 35.00
N LYS A 320 -15.21 -18.16 35.31
CA LYS A 320 -14.20 -19.23 35.22
C LYS A 320 -13.76 -19.50 33.78
N SER A 321 -14.70 -19.55 32.84
CA SER A 321 -14.43 -19.70 31.40
C SER A 321 -13.56 -18.54 30.89
N LEU A 322 -13.97 -17.31 31.18
CA LEU A 322 -13.25 -16.09 30.80
C LEU A 322 -11.83 -16.05 31.39
N LYS A 323 -11.68 -16.35 32.69
CA LYS A 323 -10.36 -16.44 33.34
C LYS A 323 -9.44 -17.43 32.62
N THR A 324 -9.94 -18.64 32.37
CA THR A 324 -9.18 -19.70 31.69
C THR A 324 -8.75 -19.26 30.28
N ARG A 325 -9.64 -18.54 29.58
CA ARG A 325 -9.38 -18.00 28.24
C ARG A 325 -8.27 -16.93 28.26
N ILE A 326 -8.32 -15.99 29.21
CA ILE A 326 -7.30 -14.94 29.39
C ILE A 326 -5.95 -15.57 29.73
N GLU A 327 -5.91 -16.51 30.68
CA GLU A 327 -4.67 -17.21 31.07
C GLU A 327 -4.09 -18.00 29.89
N SER A 328 -4.94 -18.69 29.11
CA SER A 328 -4.52 -19.44 27.93
C SER A 328 -3.96 -18.53 26.83
N ALA A 329 -4.53 -17.35 26.62
CA ALA A 329 -3.99 -16.37 25.68
C ALA A 329 -2.66 -15.78 26.18
N ALA A 330 -2.59 -15.36 27.44
CA ALA A 330 -1.37 -14.80 28.03
C ALA A 330 -0.18 -15.78 28.03
N ALA A 331 -0.46 -17.08 28.12
CA ALA A 331 0.55 -18.14 28.06
C ALA A 331 0.95 -18.57 26.63
N ASP A 332 0.19 -18.18 25.59
CA ASP A 332 0.46 -18.60 24.22
C ASP A 332 1.69 -17.85 23.64
N PRO A 333 2.76 -18.55 23.22
CA PRO A 333 3.95 -17.91 22.66
C PRO A 333 3.67 -17.04 21.43
N ARG A 334 2.60 -17.32 20.69
CA ARG A 334 2.23 -16.55 19.48
C ARG A 334 1.69 -15.17 19.81
N TYR A 335 1.22 -14.95 21.04
CA TYR A 335 0.72 -13.66 21.52
C TYR A 335 1.76 -12.94 22.40
N ARG A 336 3.01 -13.42 22.41
CA ARG A 336 4.08 -12.86 23.23
C ARG A 336 4.25 -11.36 23.02
N PHE A 337 4.19 -10.85 21.78
CA PHE A 337 4.26 -9.42 21.49
C PHE A 337 3.21 -8.55 22.22
N MET A 338 2.08 -9.12 22.65
CA MET A 338 1.04 -8.43 23.42
C MET A 338 1.30 -8.46 24.93
N PHE A 339 1.84 -9.58 25.44
CA PHE A 339 1.89 -9.89 26.87
C PHE A 339 3.31 -9.87 27.49
N ASN A 340 4.37 -9.69 26.69
CA ASN A 340 5.76 -9.91 27.12
C ASN A 340 6.40 -8.76 27.93
N SER A 341 5.72 -7.65 28.17
CA SER A 341 6.31 -6.54 28.93
C SER A 341 6.53 -6.95 30.39
N ARG A 342 7.75 -7.39 30.72
CA ARG A 342 8.17 -7.78 32.08
C ARG A 342 8.00 -6.64 33.09
N LEU A 343 8.06 -5.41 32.59
CA LEU A 343 7.67 -4.19 33.25
C LEU A 343 6.57 -3.60 32.36
N ILE A 344 5.32 -3.66 32.79
CA ILE A 344 4.27 -2.90 32.10
C ILE A 344 4.58 -1.44 32.44
N GLU A 345 5.14 -0.73 31.47
CA GLU A 345 5.45 0.69 31.52
C GLU A 345 4.62 1.40 30.45
N ASP A 346 4.46 2.72 30.58
CA ASP A 346 3.77 3.51 29.56
C ASP A 346 4.71 3.75 28.36
N THR A 347 4.84 2.73 27.51
CA THR A 347 5.68 2.74 26.31
C THR A 347 4.93 3.23 25.08
N ILE A 348 3.74 3.84 25.22
CA ILE A 348 2.88 4.19 24.08
C ILE A 348 3.61 5.05 23.04
N HIS A 349 4.45 5.97 23.51
CA HIS A 349 5.23 6.89 22.68
C HIS A 349 6.32 6.16 21.87
N GLU A 350 7.04 5.22 22.49
CA GLU A 350 8.05 4.39 21.82
C GLU A 350 7.39 3.45 20.81
N THR A 351 6.30 2.79 21.21
CA THR A 351 5.54 1.86 20.36
C THR A 351 5.00 2.55 19.12
N ILE A 352 4.27 3.66 19.28
CA ILE A 352 3.74 4.44 18.16
C ILE A 352 4.88 5.02 17.32
N GLY A 353 5.92 5.58 17.95
CA GLY A 353 7.09 6.14 17.26
C GLY A 353 7.81 5.11 16.39
N ASN A 354 8.00 3.89 16.89
CA ASN A 354 8.64 2.79 16.19
C ASN A 354 7.77 2.26 15.04
N ILE A 355 6.47 2.06 15.27
CA ILE A 355 5.53 1.54 14.26
C ILE A 355 5.33 2.54 13.13
N PHE A 356 5.11 3.82 13.44
CA PHE A 356 4.77 4.85 12.45
C PHE A 356 5.97 5.69 12.00
N ARG A 357 7.17 5.37 12.49
CA ARG A 357 8.44 6.01 12.11
C ARG A 357 8.40 7.52 12.37
N VAL A 358 8.04 7.90 13.61
CA VAL A 358 8.00 9.30 14.06
C VAL A 358 8.92 9.49 15.27
N PRO A 359 10.14 10.05 15.09
CA PRO A 359 10.78 10.42 13.81
C PRO A 359 11.25 9.19 13.00
N ASN A 360 11.55 9.36 11.70
CA ASN A 360 11.80 8.22 10.81
C ASN A 360 13.24 7.68 10.83
N HIS A 361 14.21 8.46 11.30
CA HIS A 361 15.63 8.12 11.30
C HIS A 361 16.14 7.64 9.92
N GLY A 362 15.68 8.26 8.83
CA GLY A 362 16.06 7.90 7.46
C GLY A 362 15.36 6.65 6.89
N ARG A 363 14.58 5.93 7.71
CA ARG A 363 13.79 4.76 7.29
C ARG A 363 12.29 5.03 7.50
N PRO A 364 11.58 5.60 6.50
CA PRO A 364 10.20 6.02 6.64
C PRO A 364 9.16 4.90 6.52
N VAL A 365 9.59 3.68 6.18
CA VAL A 365 8.69 2.54 5.93
C VAL A 365 8.77 1.56 7.09
N THR A 366 7.61 1.16 7.59
CA THR A 366 7.45 -0.02 8.44
C THR A 366 6.74 -1.09 7.63
N CYS A 367 7.35 -2.28 7.52
CA CYS A 367 6.70 -3.44 6.93
C CYS A 367 6.30 -4.40 8.03
N PHE A 368 4.99 -4.55 8.23
CA PHE A 368 4.42 -5.49 9.19
C PHE A 368 4.23 -6.85 8.53
N GLU A 369 5.15 -7.75 8.85
CA GLU A 369 5.19 -9.12 8.35
C GLU A 369 4.23 -10.02 9.15
N MET A 370 3.17 -10.48 8.49
CA MET A 370 2.11 -11.25 9.13
C MET A 370 2.22 -12.75 8.87
N ALA A 371 3.10 -13.19 7.98
CA ALA A 371 3.23 -14.62 7.70
C ALA A 371 3.65 -15.40 8.97
N GLY A 372 2.88 -16.44 9.29
CA GLY A 372 3.09 -17.25 10.50
C GLY A 372 2.33 -16.77 11.74
N MET A 373 1.65 -15.62 11.68
CA MET A 373 0.71 -15.21 12.73
C MET A 373 -0.66 -15.89 12.55
N PRO A 374 -1.37 -16.22 13.64
CA PRO A 374 -2.75 -16.69 13.55
C PRO A 374 -3.67 -15.61 12.96
N SER A 375 -4.67 -16.01 12.16
CA SER A 375 -5.54 -15.06 11.44
C SER A 375 -6.30 -14.12 12.36
N GLU A 376 -6.74 -14.60 13.53
CA GLU A 376 -7.42 -13.79 14.55
C GLU A 376 -6.53 -12.64 15.05
N VAL A 377 -5.22 -12.88 15.18
CA VAL A 377 -4.27 -11.88 15.65
C VAL A 377 -4.01 -10.87 14.57
N VAL A 378 -3.83 -11.34 13.33
CA VAL A 378 -3.65 -10.48 12.17
C VAL A 378 -4.82 -9.51 12.07
N ASN A 379 -6.05 -10.00 12.20
CA ASN A 379 -7.25 -9.17 12.20
C ASN A 379 -7.21 -8.08 13.28
N SER A 380 -7.00 -8.46 14.55
CA SER A 380 -6.95 -7.50 15.66
C SER A 380 -5.80 -6.50 15.51
N VAL A 381 -4.60 -6.96 15.15
CA VAL A 381 -3.43 -6.08 14.98
C VAL A 381 -3.65 -5.12 13.80
N CYS A 382 -4.15 -5.58 12.66
CA CYS A 382 -4.50 -4.70 11.55
C CYS A 382 -5.54 -3.64 11.95
N SER A 383 -6.54 -4.01 12.77
CA SER A 383 -7.51 -3.06 13.31
C SER A 383 -6.85 -1.99 14.17
N VAL A 384 -6.03 -2.40 15.15
CA VAL A 384 -5.28 -1.50 16.04
C VAL A 384 -4.39 -0.57 15.22
N LEU A 385 -3.60 -1.11 14.29
CA LEU A 385 -2.68 -0.35 13.46
C LEU A 385 -3.41 0.66 12.57
N ALA A 386 -4.50 0.27 11.91
CA ALA A 386 -5.29 1.18 11.08
C ALA A 386 -5.93 2.30 11.93
N ARG A 387 -6.48 1.95 13.09
CA ARG A 387 -7.05 2.92 14.01
C ARG A 387 -6.00 3.91 14.52
N LEU A 388 -4.85 3.42 14.99
CA LEU A 388 -3.77 4.26 15.48
C LEU A 388 -3.18 5.13 14.36
N ALA A 389 -3.07 4.62 13.13
CA ALA A 389 -2.65 5.39 11.98
C ALA A 389 -3.57 6.61 11.75
N PHE A 390 -4.88 6.38 11.77
CA PHE A 390 -5.86 7.45 11.62
C PHE A 390 -5.82 8.43 12.78
N ASP A 391 -5.83 7.94 14.02
CA ASP A 391 -5.82 8.78 15.22
C ASP A 391 -4.53 9.63 15.27
N LEU A 392 -3.37 9.05 14.96
CA LEU A 392 -2.10 9.78 14.90
C LEU A 392 -2.13 10.88 13.83
N ALA A 393 -2.64 10.59 12.63
CA ALA A 393 -2.78 11.59 11.57
C ALA A 393 -3.75 12.72 11.97
N LEU A 394 -4.90 12.37 12.56
CA LEU A 394 -5.90 13.31 13.08
C LEU A 394 -5.29 14.28 14.10
N TRP A 395 -4.59 13.74 15.11
CA TRP A 395 -3.97 14.54 16.17
C TRP A 395 -2.70 15.26 15.74
N SER A 396 -2.12 14.91 14.59
CA SER A 396 -0.96 15.61 14.04
C SER A 396 -1.27 17.02 13.50
N GLU A 397 -2.55 17.37 13.33
CA GLU A 397 -3.02 18.62 12.72
C GLU A 397 -2.43 18.83 11.31
N GLY A 398 -2.27 17.74 10.54
CA GLY A 398 -1.76 17.76 9.17
C GLY A 398 -0.23 17.83 9.05
N ARG A 399 0.51 17.75 10.15
CA ARG A 399 1.98 17.69 10.16
C ARG A 399 2.53 16.31 9.77
N LEU A 400 1.72 15.26 9.90
CA LEU A 400 2.09 13.90 9.52
C LEU A 400 1.35 13.48 8.24
N ARG A 401 2.10 12.89 7.31
CA ARG A 401 1.55 12.24 6.11
C ARG A 401 1.83 10.75 6.21
N LEU A 402 0.78 9.95 6.32
CA LEU A 402 0.89 8.51 6.57
C LEU A 402 0.13 7.76 5.49
N LEU A 403 0.82 6.87 4.78
CA LEU A 403 0.22 5.92 3.85
C LEU A 403 0.12 4.55 4.53
N LEU A 404 -1.11 4.05 4.69
CA LEU A 404 -1.38 2.67 5.03
C LEU A 404 -1.56 1.87 3.74
N LEU A 405 -0.64 0.96 3.46
CA LEU A 405 -0.69 0.10 2.29
C LEU A 405 -1.18 -1.30 2.70
N CYS A 406 -2.34 -1.70 2.18
CA CYS A 406 -2.94 -3.00 2.43
C CYS A 406 -2.70 -3.92 1.23
N GLU A 407 -1.78 -4.87 1.36
CA GLU A 407 -1.68 -5.98 0.40
C GLU A 407 -2.82 -6.99 0.63
N GLU A 408 -3.28 -7.68 -0.40
CA GLU A 408 -4.39 -8.65 -0.32
C GLU A 408 -5.63 -8.04 0.36
N ALA A 409 -5.93 -6.79 0.04
CA ALA A 409 -6.88 -5.94 0.77
C ALA A 409 -8.28 -6.57 0.98
N HIS A 410 -8.70 -7.47 0.08
CA HIS A 410 -9.96 -8.23 0.18
C HIS A 410 -10.03 -9.11 1.45
N ARG A 411 -8.90 -9.48 2.07
CA ARG A 411 -8.88 -10.22 3.35
C ARG A 411 -9.34 -9.37 4.53
N TYR A 412 -9.07 -8.06 4.48
CA TYR A 412 -9.35 -7.13 5.59
C TYR A 412 -10.68 -6.39 5.39
N MET A 413 -11.08 -6.19 4.14
CA MET A 413 -12.27 -5.43 3.75
C MET A 413 -13.09 -6.21 2.71
N PRO A 414 -13.59 -7.41 3.05
CA PRO A 414 -14.34 -8.20 2.09
C PRO A 414 -15.67 -7.54 1.73
N ALA A 415 -16.18 -7.84 0.54
CA ALA A 415 -17.48 -7.35 0.06
C ALA A 415 -18.65 -7.86 0.91
N ASP A 416 -18.57 -9.09 1.44
CA ASP A 416 -19.54 -9.62 2.40
C ASP A 416 -19.20 -9.10 3.82
N PRO A 417 -20.05 -8.29 4.47
CA PRO A 417 -19.77 -7.76 5.80
C PRO A 417 -19.68 -8.81 6.91
N ARG A 418 -20.16 -10.03 6.66
CA ARG A 418 -20.05 -11.17 7.58
C ARG A 418 -18.69 -11.84 7.50
N LEU A 419 -17.96 -11.61 6.41
CA LEU A 419 -16.59 -12.06 6.26
C LEU A 419 -15.65 -11.00 6.86
N GLY A 420 -14.50 -11.46 7.38
CA GLY A 420 -13.50 -10.59 7.99
C GLY A 420 -13.87 -10.06 9.37
N PHE A 421 -13.03 -9.18 9.91
CA PHE A 421 -13.20 -8.62 11.25
C PHE A 421 -13.77 -7.20 11.16
N ALA A 422 -14.97 -7.01 11.73
CA ALA A 422 -15.72 -5.76 11.59
C ALA A 422 -14.94 -4.50 12.05
N PRO A 423 -14.19 -4.51 13.17
CA PRO A 423 -13.35 -3.38 13.58
C PRO A 423 -12.27 -3.00 12.56
N THR A 424 -11.62 -3.98 11.91
CA THR A 424 -10.64 -3.70 10.85
C THR A 424 -11.30 -3.01 9.66
N ARG A 425 -12.45 -3.54 9.21
CA ARG A 425 -13.22 -2.93 8.11
C ARG A 425 -13.67 -1.52 8.46
N HIS A 426 -14.14 -1.29 9.68
CA HIS A 426 -14.58 0.04 10.13
C HIS A 426 -13.41 1.03 10.19
N ALA A 427 -12.26 0.62 10.72
CA ALA A 427 -11.06 1.46 10.78
C ALA A 427 -10.57 1.84 9.37
N LEU A 428 -10.47 0.87 8.46
CA LEU A 428 -10.05 1.12 7.07
C LEU A 428 -11.08 1.94 6.28
N SER A 429 -12.38 1.69 6.47
CA SER A 429 -13.45 2.50 5.89
C SER A 429 -13.42 3.95 6.37
N ARG A 430 -13.09 4.18 7.64
CA ARG A 430 -12.92 5.53 8.18
C ARG A 430 -11.73 6.24 7.53
N ILE A 431 -10.60 5.55 7.33
CA ILE A 431 -9.46 6.10 6.57
C ILE A 431 -9.89 6.44 5.15
N ALA A 432 -10.57 5.54 4.44
CA ALA A 432 -10.99 5.76 3.06
C ALA A 432 -11.96 6.95 2.91
N LYS A 433 -12.85 7.19 3.88
CA LYS A 433 -13.85 8.27 3.82
C LYS A 433 -13.33 9.61 4.34
N GLU A 434 -12.52 9.60 5.39
CA GLU A 434 -12.15 10.81 6.14
C GLU A 434 -10.63 11.07 6.18
N GLY A 435 -9.81 10.05 5.96
CA GLY A 435 -8.36 10.09 6.18
C GLY A 435 -7.65 11.15 5.34
N ARG A 436 -8.11 11.40 4.11
CA ARG A 436 -7.62 12.45 3.22
C ARG A 436 -7.53 13.82 3.90
N LYS A 437 -8.53 14.19 4.71
CA LYS A 437 -8.59 15.49 5.41
C LYS A 437 -7.44 15.64 6.43
N TYR A 438 -6.97 14.53 6.99
CA TYR A 438 -6.02 14.51 8.09
C TYR A 438 -4.62 14.05 7.69
N GLY A 439 -4.40 13.72 6.41
CA GLY A 439 -3.10 13.21 5.95
C GLY A 439 -2.89 11.71 6.18
N CYS A 440 -3.97 10.94 6.39
CA CYS A 440 -3.95 9.49 6.41
C CYS A 440 -4.46 8.95 5.07
N TYR A 441 -3.59 8.30 4.32
CA TYR A 441 -3.83 7.80 2.97
C TYR A 441 -3.93 6.29 2.97
N LEU A 442 -4.69 5.74 2.02
CA LEU A 442 -4.88 4.32 1.83
C LEU A 442 -4.35 3.92 0.44
N GLY A 443 -3.47 2.92 0.42
CA GLY A 443 -3.06 2.20 -0.78
C GLY A 443 -3.67 0.80 -0.74
N VAL A 444 -4.47 0.45 -1.74
CA VAL A 444 -5.18 -0.83 -1.81
C VAL A 444 -4.54 -1.71 -2.87
N VAL A 445 -4.07 -2.89 -2.50
CA VAL A 445 -3.51 -3.85 -3.46
C VAL A 445 -4.29 -5.14 -3.37
N THR A 446 -4.86 -5.58 -4.48
CA THR A 446 -5.64 -6.84 -4.52
C THR A 446 -5.63 -7.47 -5.90
N GLN A 447 -5.67 -8.79 -5.93
CA GLN A 447 -5.89 -9.60 -7.12
C GLN A 447 -7.35 -9.96 -7.36
N ARG A 448 -8.23 -9.66 -6.39
CA ARG A 448 -9.67 -9.96 -6.40
C ARG A 448 -10.46 -8.68 -6.09
N PRO A 449 -10.56 -7.73 -7.02
CA PRO A 449 -11.34 -6.50 -6.77
C PRO A 449 -12.82 -6.80 -6.51
N GLY A 450 -13.41 -7.87 -7.07
CA GLY A 450 -14.79 -8.27 -6.79
C GLY A 450 -15.07 -8.83 -5.41
N GLU A 451 -14.03 -9.23 -4.67
CA GLU A 451 -14.16 -9.66 -3.28
C GLU A 451 -13.92 -8.51 -2.29
N LEU A 452 -13.60 -7.30 -2.76
CA LEU A 452 -13.31 -6.13 -1.94
C LEU A 452 -14.55 -5.25 -1.77
N ASP A 453 -14.70 -4.61 -0.61
CA ASP A 453 -15.78 -3.66 -0.33
C ASP A 453 -15.87 -2.56 -1.42
N PRO A 454 -17.01 -2.47 -2.16
CA PRO A 454 -17.19 -1.49 -3.22
C PRO A 454 -17.06 -0.04 -2.74
N THR A 455 -17.39 0.23 -1.46
CA THR A 455 -17.25 1.54 -0.85
C THR A 455 -15.79 1.96 -0.85
N ILE A 456 -14.86 1.08 -0.48
CA ILE A 456 -13.43 1.37 -0.45
C ILE A 456 -12.89 1.61 -1.85
N LEU A 457 -13.28 0.75 -2.81
CA LEU A 457 -12.91 0.92 -4.21
C LEU A 457 -13.38 2.27 -4.76
N SER A 458 -14.60 2.69 -4.45
CA SER A 458 -15.14 3.99 -4.89
C SER A 458 -14.44 5.20 -4.25
N GLN A 459 -13.76 5.02 -3.11
CA GLN A 459 -12.97 6.09 -2.49
C GLN A 459 -11.55 6.19 -3.08
N CYS A 460 -11.09 5.19 -3.83
CA CYS A 460 -9.80 5.25 -4.51
C CYS A 460 -9.94 6.13 -5.75
N SER A 461 -9.26 7.27 -5.78
CA SER A 461 -9.38 8.20 -6.91
C SER A 461 -8.36 7.92 -8.02
N THR A 462 -7.36 7.07 -7.77
CA THR A 462 -6.38 6.65 -8.79
C THR A 462 -6.27 5.14 -8.83
N PHE A 463 -6.31 4.56 -10.02
CA PHE A 463 -6.19 3.12 -10.21
C PHE A 463 -5.05 2.80 -11.15
N PHE A 464 -4.33 1.73 -10.83
CA PHE A 464 -3.39 1.05 -11.71
C PHE A 464 -3.94 -0.36 -11.96
N ALA A 465 -4.71 -0.50 -13.04
CA ALA A 465 -5.31 -1.77 -13.43
C ALA A 465 -4.37 -2.54 -14.33
N MET A 466 -3.77 -3.60 -13.81
CA MET A 466 -2.98 -4.57 -14.57
C MET A 466 -3.88 -5.68 -15.13
N ARG A 467 -3.30 -6.68 -15.79
CA ARG A 467 -4.10 -7.75 -16.42
C ARG A 467 -5.07 -8.43 -15.44
N LEU A 468 -6.35 -8.44 -15.80
CA LEU A 468 -7.45 -9.08 -15.07
C LEU A 468 -8.11 -10.14 -15.94
N ALA A 469 -8.16 -11.39 -15.46
CA ALA A 469 -8.70 -12.51 -16.23
C ALA A 469 -10.23 -12.64 -16.08
N ASN A 470 -10.77 -12.33 -14.90
CA ASN A 470 -12.19 -12.50 -14.58
C ASN A 470 -13.03 -11.33 -15.13
N GLU A 471 -14.13 -11.64 -15.84
CA GLU A 471 -15.05 -10.66 -16.40
C GLU A 471 -15.74 -9.80 -15.34
N GLN A 472 -16.09 -10.38 -14.18
CA GLN A 472 -16.70 -9.64 -13.07
C GLN A 472 -15.74 -8.61 -12.50
N ASP A 473 -14.47 -8.98 -12.32
CA ASP A 473 -13.43 -8.06 -11.87
C ASP A 473 -13.20 -6.94 -12.91
N GLN A 474 -13.19 -7.27 -14.20
CA GLN A 474 -13.10 -6.27 -15.26
C GLN A 474 -14.30 -5.32 -15.26
N ALA A 475 -15.52 -5.83 -15.03
CA ALA A 475 -16.74 -5.03 -14.98
C ALA A 475 -16.71 -4.02 -13.82
N ILE A 476 -16.15 -4.40 -12.67
CA ILE A 476 -15.97 -3.51 -11.51
C ILE A 476 -14.97 -2.39 -11.81
N ILE A 477 -13.87 -2.71 -12.49
CA ILE A 477 -12.92 -1.67 -12.91
C ILE A 477 -13.53 -0.77 -13.99
N ARG A 478 -14.37 -1.31 -14.89
CA ARG A 478 -15.13 -0.53 -15.87
C ARG A 478 -16.11 0.44 -15.21
N SER A 479 -16.81 0.03 -14.16
CA SER A 479 -17.78 0.90 -13.47
C SER A 479 -17.10 1.99 -12.62
N ALA A 480 -15.86 1.79 -12.21
CA ALA A 480 -15.08 2.79 -11.47
C ALA A 480 -14.57 3.95 -12.34
N ILE A 481 -14.60 3.82 -13.67
CA ILE A 481 -14.13 4.86 -14.60
C ILE A 481 -15.28 5.81 -14.90
N ALA A 482 -15.13 7.05 -14.45
CA ALA A 482 -16.21 8.05 -14.48
C ALA A 482 -16.54 8.63 -15.87
N ASP A 483 -15.66 8.56 -16.89
CA ASP A 483 -16.04 8.87 -18.30
C ASP A 483 -14.93 8.64 -19.36
N SER A 484 -15.35 8.49 -20.64
CA SER A 484 -14.60 8.64 -21.93
C SER A 484 -13.43 7.70 -22.30
N SER A 485 -13.17 6.61 -21.57
CA SER A 485 -12.07 5.68 -21.92
C SER A 485 -12.42 4.21 -21.75
N ALA A 486 -13.70 3.86 -21.91
CA ALA A 486 -14.15 2.47 -21.80
C ALA A 486 -13.42 1.56 -22.80
N SER A 487 -13.07 2.09 -23.98
CA SER A 487 -12.32 1.33 -24.98
C SER A 487 -10.92 0.93 -24.54
N THR A 488 -10.25 1.72 -23.69
CA THR A 488 -8.92 1.38 -23.16
C THR A 488 -8.99 0.12 -22.28
N LEU A 489 -10.16 -0.19 -21.70
CA LEU A 489 -10.34 -1.37 -20.85
C LEU A 489 -10.54 -2.65 -21.64
N ALA A 490 -10.74 -2.56 -22.97
CA ALA A 490 -10.71 -3.75 -23.83
C ALA A 490 -9.35 -4.48 -23.76
N PHE A 491 -8.29 -3.77 -23.39
CA PHE A 491 -6.95 -4.35 -23.22
C PHE A 491 -6.72 -5.03 -21.86
N LEU A 492 -7.66 -4.96 -20.91
CA LEU A 492 -7.48 -5.54 -19.56
C LEU A 492 -7.16 -7.04 -19.57
N SER A 493 -7.69 -7.79 -20.53
CA SER A 493 -7.47 -9.23 -20.64
C SER A 493 -6.17 -9.61 -21.35
N SER A 494 -5.65 -8.75 -22.23
CA SER A 494 -4.53 -9.04 -23.13
C SER A 494 -3.20 -8.36 -22.76
N MET A 495 -3.19 -7.54 -21.70
CA MET A 495 -1.98 -6.85 -21.23
C MET A 495 -0.81 -7.78 -20.88
N GLY A 496 0.40 -7.34 -21.21
CA GLY A 496 1.65 -8.01 -20.86
C GLY A 496 2.03 -7.83 -19.38
N GLN A 497 3.13 -8.46 -18.98
CA GLN A 497 3.72 -8.24 -17.66
C GLN A 497 4.19 -6.78 -17.53
N ARG A 498 4.01 -6.19 -16.34
CA ARG A 498 4.30 -4.78 -16.03
C ARG A 498 3.48 -3.76 -16.82
N GLU A 499 2.55 -4.18 -17.67
CA GLU A 499 1.59 -3.25 -18.28
C GLU A 499 0.44 -2.98 -17.33
N ALA A 500 -0.01 -1.72 -17.34
CA ALA A 500 -1.16 -1.27 -16.59
C ALA A 500 -1.92 -0.18 -17.36
N ILE A 501 -3.20 -0.08 -17.07
CA ILE A 501 -4.02 1.07 -17.41
C ILE A 501 -4.10 1.92 -16.14
N ALA A 502 -3.55 3.13 -16.20
CA ALA A 502 -3.66 4.10 -15.13
C ALA A 502 -4.77 5.09 -15.44
N PHE A 503 -5.67 5.30 -14.48
CA PHE A 503 -6.79 6.23 -14.61
C PHE A 503 -7.15 6.88 -13.27
N GLY A 504 -7.92 7.95 -13.34
CA GLY A 504 -8.36 8.72 -12.17
C GLY A 504 -7.61 10.04 -12.00
N GLU A 505 -7.66 10.61 -10.80
CA GLU A 505 -7.16 11.97 -10.54
C GLU A 505 -5.63 12.08 -10.55
N GLY A 506 -4.92 10.98 -10.24
CA GLY A 506 -3.46 10.92 -10.27
C GLY A 506 -2.84 10.96 -11.66
N VAL A 507 -3.64 10.96 -12.74
CA VAL A 507 -3.17 11.03 -14.13
C VAL A 507 -3.83 12.18 -14.89
N ALA A 508 -3.18 12.64 -15.97
CA ALA A 508 -3.72 13.67 -16.84
C ALA A 508 -4.89 13.15 -17.70
N THR A 509 -4.70 11.97 -18.27
CA THR A 509 -5.68 11.25 -19.10
C THR A 509 -5.46 9.75 -18.85
N THR A 510 -6.50 8.93 -19.04
CA THR A 510 -6.33 7.46 -19.00
C THR A 510 -5.17 7.04 -19.89
N MET A 511 -4.21 6.31 -19.34
CA MET A 511 -3.00 5.94 -20.07
C MET A 511 -2.70 4.46 -19.91
N ARG A 512 -2.34 3.81 -21.03
CA ARG A 512 -1.70 2.50 -20.98
C ARG A 512 -0.20 2.72 -20.83
N LEU A 513 0.35 2.16 -19.77
CA LEU A 513 1.76 2.31 -19.42
C LEU A 513 2.40 0.96 -19.17
N LYS A 514 3.72 0.96 -19.25
CA LYS A 514 4.57 -0.14 -18.84
C LYS A 514 5.49 0.37 -17.73
N PHE A 515 5.38 -0.23 -16.56
CA PHE A 515 6.18 0.17 -15.40
C PHE A 515 7.67 0.04 -15.66
N GLU A 516 8.44 0.98 -15.11
CA GLU A 516 9.90 0.96 -15.09
C GLU A 516 10.40 -0.38 -14.52
N LYS A 517 11.53 -0.87 -15.05
CA LYS A 517 12.12 -2.12 -14.56
C LYS A 517 12.92 -1.83 -13.28
N LEU A 518 12.56 -2.48 -12.18
CA LEU A 518 13.38 -2.48 -10.96
C LEU A 518 14.59 -3.40 -11.14
N ALA A 519 15.70 -3.03 -10.49
CA ALA A 519 16.85 -3.91 -10.32
C ALA A 519 16.44 -5.17 -9.52
N GLN A 520 17.18 -6.27 -9.69
CA GLN A 520 16.75 -7.60 -9.22
C GLN A 520 16.64 -7.65 -7.68
N GLU A 521 17.52 -6.95 -6.99
CA GLU A 521 17.55 -6.76 -5.54
C GLU A 521 16.32 -6.01 -4.99
N PHE A 522 15.64 -5.22 -5.83
CA PHE A 522 14.45 -4.44 -5.43
C PHE A 522 13.13 -5.10 -5.84
N ILE A 523 13.17 -6.33 -6.38
CA ILE A 523 11.95 -7.08 -6.73
C ILE A 523 11.45 -7.82 -5.49
N PRO A 524 10.19 -7.64 -5.06
CA PRO A 524 9.65 -8.40 -3.93
C PRO A 524 9.74 -9.92 -4.11
N GLY A 525 10.03 -10.62 -3.02
CA GLY A 525 10.07 -12.09 -2.98
C GLY A 525 11.32 -12.74 -3.59
N THR A 526 12.29 -11.99 -4.14
CA THR A 526 13.57 -12.55 -4.66
C THR A 526 14.41 -13.17 -3.54
N ALA A 527 14.54 -12.50 -2.40
CA ALA A 527 15.25 -13.03 -1.23
C ALA A 527 14.66 -14.35 -0.70
N LYS A 528 13.34 -14.55 -0.83
CA LYS A 528 12.69 -15.83 -0.49
C LYS A 528 13.02 -16.93 -1.49
N ARG A 529 13.16 -16.61 -2.78
CA ARG A 529 13.53 -17.58 -3.80
C ARG A 529 14.97 -18.04 -3.66
N GLU A 530 15.89 -17.15 -3.27
CA GLU A 530 17.28 -17.50 -2.98
C GLU A 530 17.43 -18.41 -1.76
N GLN A 531 16.56 -18.26 -0.74
CA GLN A 531 16.51 -19.18 0.41
C GLN A 531 15.81 -20.52 0.12
N VAL A 532 15.02 -20.58 -0.96
CA VAL A 532 14.21 -21.74 -1.37
C VAL A 532 14.75 -22.35 -2.68
N GLU A 533 15.99 -22.03 -3.08
CA GLU A 533 16.66 -22.88 -4.06
C GLU A 533 16.71 -24.29 -3.46
N PRO A 534 16.10 -25.30 -4.10
CA PRO A 534 16.21 -26.66 -3.63
C PRO A 534 17.70 -26.98 -3.64
N SER A 535 18.22 -27.43 -2.50
CA SER A 535 19.49 -28.13 -2.49
C SER A 535 19.41 -29.19 -3.60
N VAL A 536 20.29 -29.08 -4.58
CA VAL A 536 20.42 -30.09 -5.65
C VAL A 536 20.91 -31.42 -5.06
N ASP A 537 21.30 -31.43 -3.78
CA ASP A 537 21.38 -32.64 -2.98
C ASP A 537 19.97 -33.17 -2.69
N GLY A 538 19.69 -34.35 -3.24
CA GLY A 538 18.47 -35.14 -3.00
C GLY A 538 18.32 -35.63 -1.56
N SER A 539 18.43 -34.73 -0.58
CA SER A 539 18.05 -35.01 0.80
C SER A 539 16.54 -35.12 0.87
N ASP A 540 16.05 -36.32 1.20
CA ASP A 540 14.65 -36.58 1.52
C ASP A 540 14.11 -35.55 2.52
N VAL A 541 12.82 -35.24 2.38
CA VAL A 541 12.12 -34.34 3.31
C VAL A 541 12.20 -34.92 4.73
N ASP A 542 12.95 -34.26 5.63
CA ASP A 542 13.06 -34.68 7.03
C ASP A 542 11.75 -34.42 7.77
N LEU A 543 10.86 -35.41 7.70
CA LEU A 543 9.58 -35.42 8.36
C LEU A 543 9.73 -35.29 9.89
N ALA A 544 10.82 -35.78 10.47
CA ALA A 544 11.03 -35.68 11.92
C ALA A 544 11.26 -34.22 12.34
N MET A 545 12.08 -33.47 11.60
CA MET A 545 12.27 -32.04 11.85
C MET A 545 10.99 -31.23 11.60
N ILE A 546 10.23 -31.56 10.54
CA ILE A 546 8.92 -30.92 10.29
C ILE A 546 7.95 -31.22 11.42
N VAL A 547 7.89 -32.47 11.89
CA VAL A 547 7.05 -32.89 13.00
C VAL A 547 7.51 -32.26 14.31
N GLU A 548 8.81 -32.06 14.55
CA GLU A 548 9.32 -31.33 15.71
C GLU A 548 8.89 -29.86 15.69
N ARG A 549 8.97 -29.19 14.53
CA ARG A 549 8.43 -27.83 14.34
C ARG A 549 6.90 -27.78 14.49
N LEU A 550 6.19 -28.78 13.98
CA LEU A 550 4.73 -28.88 14.05
C LEU A 550 4.24 -29.14 15.48
N ARG A 551 4.98 -29.93 16.26
CA ARG A 551 4.67 -30.21 17.66
C ARG A 551 4.71 -28.96 18.52
N ASN A 552 5.49 -27.94 18.13
CA ASN A 552 5.56 -26.62 18.76
C ASN A 552 5.64 -26.69 20.30
N VAL A 553 6.24 -27.76 20.82
CA VAL A 553 6.44 -27.97 22.25
C VAL A 553 7.69 -27.15 22.58
N PRO A 554 7.61 -26.15 23.46
CA PRO A 554 8.81 -25.52 23.99
C PRO A 554 9.64 -26.65 24.59
N LYS A 555 10.87 -26.87 24.08
CA LYS A 555 11.80 -27.78 24.76
C LYS A 555 11.81 -27.34 26.22
N PRO A 556 11.56 -28.24 27.19
CA PRO A 556 11.73 -27.86 28.59
C PRO A 556 13.12 -27.24 28.67
N GLN A 557 13.19 -26.00 29.16
CA GLN A 557 14.48 -25.40 29.48
C GLN A 557 15.21 -26.47 30.29
N GLN A 558 16.30 -27.00 29.73
CA GLN A 558 17.18 -27.85 30.50
C GLN A 558 17.51 -27.01 31.73
N ALA A 559 17.05 -27.47 32.90
CA ALA A 559 17.56 -26.97 34.14
C ALA A 559 19.08 -27.00 33.99
N MET A 560 19.73 -25.85 34.16
CA MET A 560 21.18 -25.79 34.17
C MET A 560 21.65 -26.89 35.11
N ALA A 561 22.27 -27.92 34.54
CA ALA A 561 22.94 -28.95 35.32
C ALA A 561 24.13 -28.26 35.97
N PHE A 562 23.93 -27.76 37.17
CA PHE A 562 25.05 -27.53 38.08
C PHE A 562 25.61 -28.89 38.45
N ALA A 563 26.94 -28.97 38.43
CA ALA A 563 27.81 -30.08 38.81
C ALA A 563 28.14 -31.10 37.70
N GLU A 564 29.34 -30.96 37.15
CA GLU A 564 30.15 -32.13 36.80
C GLU A 564 30.29 -32.99 38.07
N THR A 565 29.99 -34.28 37.95
CA THR A 565 30.27 -35.26 39.00
C THR A 565 31.78 -35.34 39.19
N VAL A 566 32.27 -34.75 40.28
CA VAL A 566 33.67 -34.87 40.70
C VAL A 566 33.89 -36.28 41.23
N ASP A 567 34.82 -36.99 40.60
CA ASP A 567 35.30 -38.31 40.99
C ASP A 567 35.94 -38.25 42.40
N SER A 568 35.26 -38.84 43.39
CA SER A 568 35.59 -38.72 44.82
C SER A 568 36.84 -39.48 45.26
N ALA A 569 37.51 -40.19 44.34
CA ALA A 569 38.73 -40.94 44.62
C ALA A 569 40.04 -40.16 44.34
N ARG A 570 39.98 -38.93 43.83
CA ARG A 570 41.18 -38.18 43.38
C ARG A 570 41.80 -37.31 44.47
N GLN A 571 43.13 -37.22 44.49
CA GLN A 571 43.89 -36.43 45.46
C GLN A 571 44.78 -35.38 44.79
N ALA A 572 45.14 -34.35 45.54
CA ALA A 572 46.00 -33.27 45.03
C ALA A 572 47.41 -33.81 44.73
N GLY A 573 47.82 -33.78 43.46
CA GLY A 573 49.14 -34.24 42.99
C GLY A 573 49.12 -35.15 41.76
N ASP A 574 47.95 -35.63 41.34
CA ASP A 574 47.83 -36.42 40.11
C ASP A 574 48.09 -35.58 38.85
N PRO A 575 48.64 -36.17 37.76
CA PRO A 575 49.15 -35.43 36.59
C PRO A 575 48.13 -34.50 35.90
N ASP A 576 46.83 -34.79 36.03
CA ASP A 576 45.72 -34.03 35.43
C ASP A 576 44.79 -33.37 36.47
N TYR A 577 45.24 -33.19 37.72
CA TYR A 577 44.47 -32.49 38.76
C TYR A 577 44.38 -30.99 38.43
N LYS A 578 43.26 -30.56 37.83
CA LYS A 578 42.96 -29.13 37.64
C LYS A 578 42.27 -28.56 38.89
N LYS A 579 42.91 -27.60 39.54
CA LYS A 579 42.23 -26.76 40.55
C LYS A 579 41.07 -26.01 39.89
N PRO A 580 39.89 -25.89 40.54
CA PRO A 580 38.83 -25.03 40.04
C PRO A 580 39.34 -23.59 39.99
N ALA A 581 39.12 -22.91 38.85
CA ALA A 581 39.60 -21.56 38.62
C ALA A 581 39.06 -20.63 39.71
N THR A 582 39.98 -20.02 40.47
CA THR A 582 39.68 -18.86 41.31
C THR A 582 39.40 -17.68 40.39
N ALA A 583 38.34 -16.93 40.69
CA ALA A 583 37.88 -15.78 39.91
C ALA A 583 39.05 -14.83 39.58
N ALA A 584 39.30 -14.63 38.29
CA ALA A 584 40.25 -13.64 37.81
C ALA A 584 39.68 -12.21 38.00
N PRO A 585 40.54 -11.19 38.18
CA PRO A 585 40.14 -9.86 38.62
C PRO A 585 39.48 -9.04 37.50
N ARG A 586 38.56 -8.15 37.87
CA ARG A 586 37.99 -7.11 36.99
C ARG A 586 39.12 -6.32 36.30
N ALA A 587 39.16 -6.36 34.97
CA ALA A 587 39.92 -5.41 34.17
C ALA A 587 39.19 -4.05 34.16
N GLN A 588 39.94 -3.00 34.50
CA GLN A 588 39.54 -1.60 34.33
C GLN A 588 39.50 -1.24 32.82
N PRO A 589 38.66 -0.27 32.42
CA PRO A 589 38.69 0.29 31.07
C PRO A 589 39.83 1.33 30.95
N ASP A 590 40.60 1.24 29.88
CA ASP A 590 41.58 2.28 29.52
C ASP A 590 40.85 3.53 29.00
N ASP A 591 41.28 4.66 29.55
CA ASP A 591 40.90 6.02 29.19
C ASP A 591 41.29 6.36 27.75
N ASP A 592 40.34 6.87 26.98
CA ASP A 592 40.62 7.84 25.92
C ASP A 592 39.55 8.93 25.99
N PHE A 593 39.79 9.88 26.90
CA PHE A 593 38.96 11.06 27.12
C PHE A 593 39.89 12.29 27.11
N ASP A 594 39.95 13.01 25.99
CA ASP A 594 39.84 14.46 26.04
C ASP A 594 39.39 15.11 24.72
N THR A 595 38.75 16.28 24.89
CA THR A 595 38.39 17.35 23.94
C THR A 595 36.95 17.38 23.42
N ARG A 596 36.02 17.66 24.33
CA ARG A 596 35.04 18.75 24.15
C ARG A 596 34.41 19.07 25.52
N TYR A 597 34.52 20.33 25.91
CA TYR A 597 34.00 20.94 27.15
C TYR A 597 34.93 20.86 28.38
N GLY A 598 35.84 21.82 28.44
CA GLY A 598 36.83 21.94 29.51
C GLY A 598 36.30 22.57 30.81
N LEU A 599 36.91 22.14 31.91
CA LEU A 599 37.03 22.87 33.18
C LEU A 599 38.38 22.53 33.80
N LYS A 600 39.15 23.56 34.21
CA LYS A 600 40.48 23.42 34.85
C LYS A 600 40.35 22.96 36.31
N PRO A 601 41.31 22.17 36.85
CA PRO A 601 41.42 21.93 38.28
C PRO A 601 42.56 22.75 38.90
N SER A 602 42.30 23.33 40.08
CA SER A 602 43.37 23.73 41.00
C SER A 602 42.94 23.51 42.45
N THR A 603 43.69 22.63 43.11
CA THR A 603 44.15 22.72 44.51
C THR A 603 43.22 22.21 45.62
N PHE A 604 43.54 21.00 46.10
CA PHE A 604 43.25 20.52 47.45
C PHE A 604 44.03 21.35 48.48
N GLY A 605 43.37 21.73 49.57
CA GLY A 605 43.99 22.26 50.80
C GLY A 605 43.20 21.81 52.02
N MET A 606 43.88 21.11 52.93
CA MET A 606 43.39 20.52 54.18
C MET A 606 42.90 21.53 55.24
N ARG A 607 42.26 20.94 56.27
CA ARG A 607 41.95 21.43 57.64
C ARG A 607 40.68 22.30 57.70
N SER A 608 39.71 22.05 58.58
CA SER A 608 39.70 21.40 59.90
C SER A 608 38.35 20.72 60.12
#